data_AF-A0A257T5F5-F1
#
_entry.id   AF-A0A257T5F5-F1
#
_cell.length_a   1.000
_cell.length_b   1.000
_cell.length_c   1.000
_cell.angle_alpha   90.00
_cell.angle_beta   90.00
_cell.angle_gamma   90.00
#
_symmetry.space_group_name_H-M   'P 1'
#
loop_
_entity.id
_entity.type
_entity.pdbx_description
1 polymer ?
#
loop_
_entity_poly.entity_id
_entity_poly.type
_entity_poly.pdbx_seq_one_letter_code
_entity_poly.pdbx_strand_id
1 'polypeptide(L)' 'QEHRNYVTVSLGCTGGQHRSVYMVEALAQILAEEGQRVLVQHRELGITETLT' A
#
# COMPACT_ATOMS: atom_id res chain seq x y z
N GLN A 1 -0.68 -14.93 22.00
CA GLN A 1 -0.60 -13.57 21.44
C GLN A 1 0.04 -13.72 20.08
N GLU A 2 -0.67 -13.41 18.99
CA GLU A 2 -0.06 -13.47 17.67
C GLU A 2 0.85 -12.26 17.49
N HIS A 3 2.16 -12.50 17.41
CA HIS A 3 3.18 -11.51 17.07
C HIS A 3 3.09 -11.19 15.57
N ARG A 4 2.02 -10.55 15.13
CA ARG A 4 1.88 -10.17 13.72
C ARG A 4 2.38 -8.73 13.54
N ASN A 5 3.66 -8.60 13.19
CA ASN A 5 4.35 -7.31 13.01
C ASN A 5 3.99 -6.59 11.69
N TYR A 6 2.94 -7.02 11.00
CA TYR A 6 2.51 -6.39 9.75
C TYR A 6 1.01 -6.60 9.50
N VAL A 7 0.39 -5.55 8.97
CA VAL A 7 -0.99 -5.55 8.48
C VAL A 7 -0.93 -5.32 6.97
N THR A 8 -1.67 -6.13 6.21
CA THR A 8 -1.77 -5.98 4.76
C THR A 8 -3.17 -5.52 4.39
N VAL A 9 -3.27 -4.37 3.73
CA VAL A 9 -4.52 -3.84 3.18
C VAL A 9 -4.43 -3.93 1.67
N SER A 10 -5.45 -4.50 1.02
CA SER A 10 -5.49 -4.66 -0.44
C SER A 10 -6.65 -3.85 -1.04
N LEU A 11 -6.33 -3.01 -2.02
CA LEU A 11 -7.29 -2.19 -2.76
C LEU A 11 -7.28 -2.63 -4.22
N GLY A 12 -8.46 -2.94 -4.76
CA GLY A 12 -8.62 -3.48 -6.11
C GLY A 12 -9.54 -2.64 -6.99
N CYS A 13 -9.20 -2.52 -8.25
CA CYS A 13 -10.10 -2.11 -9.32
C CYS A 13 -10.02 -3.13 -10.47
N THR A 14 -10.95 -3.12 -11.42
CA THR A 14 -11.06 -4.16 -12.46
C THR A 14 -9.74 -4.47 -13.18
N GLY A 15 -8.93 -3.44 -13.48
CA GLY A 15 -7.66 -3.60 -14.20
C GLY A 15 -6.40 -3.37 -13.37
N GLY A 16 -6.50 -3.07 -12.06
CA GLY A 16 -5.34 -2.88 -11.17
C GLY A 16 -4.40 -1.70 -11.46
N GLN A 17 -4.64 -0.89 -12.50
CA GLN A 17 -3.66 0.09 -13.00
C GLN A 17 -3.96 1.57 -12.71
N HIS A 18 -5.18 1.90 -12.23
CA HIS A 18 -5.62 3.31 -12.13
C HIS A 18 -6.17 3.65 -10.74
N ARG A 19 -7.41 3.24 -10.44
CA ARG A 19 -8.11 3.63 -9.20
C ARG A 19 -7.48 3.00 -7.97
N SER A 20 -7.14 1.72 -8.03
CA SER A 20 -6.44 1.03 -6.94
C SER A 20 -5.07 1.66 -6.69
N VAL A 21 -4.30 1.92 -7.74
CA VAL A 21 -2.96 2.55 -7.65
C VAL A 21 -3.05 3.88 -6.91
N TYR A 22 -3.92 4.79 -7.38
CA TYR A 22 -4.12 6.09 -6.75
C TYR A 22 -4.52 5.98 -5.27
N MET A 23 -5.48 5.11 -4.93
CA MET A 23 -5.93 4.97 -3.55
C MET A 23 -4.86 4.37 -2.64
N VAL A 24 -4.05 3.43 -3.15
CA VAL A 24 -2.93 2.85 -2.39
C VAL A 24 -1.88 3.92 -2.10
N GLU A 25 -1.49 4.71 -3.09
CA GLU A 25 -0.52 5.81 -2.92
C GLU A 25 -1.00 6.83 -1.89
N ALA A 26 -2.25 7.29 -2.02
CA ALA A 26 -2.82 8.26 -1.09
C ALA A 26 -2.87 7.74 0.36
N LEU A 27 -3.27 6.47 0.55
CA LEU A 27 -3.29 5.86 1.87
C LEU A 27 -1.88 5.68 2.45
N ALA A 28 -0.93 5.24 1.63
CA ALA A 28 0.45 5.03 2.05
C ALA A 28 1.11 6.34 2.48
N GLN A 29 0.87 7.43 1.76
CA GLN A 29 1.36 8.77 2.11
C GLN A 29 0.84 9.21 3.49
N ILE A 30 -0.46 9.08 3.75
CA ILE A 30 -1.07 9.43 5.04
C ILE A 30 -0.44 8.62 6.18
N LEU A 31 -0.30 7.31 6.00
CA LEU A 31 0.28 6.43 7.02
C LEU A 31 1.78 6.73 7.26
N ALA A 32 2.53 7.05 6.21
CA ALA A 32 3.92 7.47 6.33
C ALA A 32 4.04 8.80 7.09
N GLU A 33 3.15 9.77 6.82
CA GLU A 33 3.08 11.03 7.56
C GLU A 33 2.74 10.83 9.06
N GLU A 34 1.99 9.77 9.39
CA GLU A 34 1.75 9.32 10.76
C GLU A 34 2.92 8.51 11.37
N GLY A 35 4.07 8.46 10.70
CA GLY A 35 5.29 7.78 11.15
C GLY A 35 5.25 6.26 11.02
N GLN A 36 4.32 5.71 10.24
CA GLN A 36 4.27 4.28 9.96
C GLN A 36 5.18 3.93 8.78
N ARG A 37 5.92 2.82 8.91
CA ARG A 37 6.66 2.25 7.78
C ARG A 37 5.69 1.49 6.88
N VAL A 38 5.54 1.93 5.64
CA VAL A 38 4.58 1.36 4.67
C VAL A 38 5.32 0.71 3.52
N LEU A 39 4.93 -0.52 3.18
CA LEU A 39 5.35 -1.20 1.95
C LEU A 39 4.19 -1.15 0.95
N VAL A 40 4.41 -0.52 -0.19
CA VAL A 40 3.43 -0.39 -1.28
C VAL A 40 3.77 -1.38 -2.38
N GLN A 41 2.74 -2.06 -2.92
CA GLN A 41 2.88 -2.99 -4.03
C GLN A 41 1.74 -2.80 -5.04
N HIS A 42 2.08 -2.46 -6.28
CA HIS A 42 1.16 -2.40 -7.42
C HIS A 42 1.37 -3.63 -8.29
N ARG A 43 0.60 -4.69 -8.05
CA ARG A 43 0.80 -6.02 -8.67
C ARG A 43 0.76 -5.97 -10.18
N GLU A 44 -0.24 -5.31 -10.76
CA GLU A 44 -0.44 -5.22 -12.21
C GLU A 44 0.60 -4.32 -12.89
N LEU A 45 1.27 -3.45 -12.13
CA LEU A 45 2.37 -2.61 -12.62
C LEU A 45 3.75 -3.25 -12.37
N GLY A 46 3.84 -4.28 -11.53
CA GLY A 46 5.11 -4.89 -11.11
C GLY A 46 5.99 -3.97 -10.27
N ILE A 47 5.40 -2.94 -9.64
CA ILE A 47 6.12 -1.94 -8.84
C ILE A 47 6.00 -2.27 -7.35
N THR A 48 7.09 -2.09 -6.61
CA THR A 48 7.12 -2.21 -5.15
C THR A 48 8.03 -1.14 -4.57
N GLU A 49 7.54 -0.40 -3.59
CA GLU A 49 8.25 0.74 -2.97
C GLU A 49 7.98 0.80 -1.47
N THR A 50 8.85 1.49 -0.73
CA THR A 50 8.74 1.64 0.71
C THR A 50 8.73 3.12 1.08
N LEU A 51 7.75 3.51 1.88
CA LEU A 51 7.60 4.83 2.44
C LEU A 51 7.89 4.76 3.95
N THR A 52 8.50 5.81 4.49
CA THR A 52 8.92 5.95 5.89
C THR A 52 8.62 7.34 6.39
#